data_AF-A0A4U5JCL8-F1
#
_entry.id   AF-A0A4U5JCL8-F1
#
_cell.length_a   1.000
_cell.length_b   1.000
_cell.length_c   1.000
_cell.angle_alpha   90.00
_cell.angle_beta   90.00
_cell.angle_gamma   90.00
#
_symmetry.space_group_name_H-M   'P 1'
#
loop_
_entity.id
_entity.type
_entity.pdbx_description
1 polymer ?
#
loop_
_entity_poly.entity_id
_entity_poly.type
_entity_poly.pdbx_seq_one_letter_code
_entity_poly.pdbx_strand_id
1 'polypeptide(L)'
;MARAVSTVLDVALCLLLVGVAVGTLTSAIPSEGDTMTVDSDPAAHAITTETAAIPSGEGETAHATLAEHLAQAVVLNVRIDGERLTESPYPASVRRTVEERTGNRVHVTARWEPYADSSLESEIEIGPAPPPTADTAATSVTVDSGMRSPTSTGSVESVAAAIAAAYVERLFPPERTRLRLVDPRTAPVTKDRYHRTARAVGTSVEWATDEASSSEANERLATRLAYRVEADLRAEYGTVGSVPVERVGRVEIVVRRWEP
;
A
#
# COMPACT_ATOMS: atom_id res chain seq x y z
N MET A 1 -0.63 57.19 5.17
CA MET A 1 -0.45 56.01 6.05
C MET A 1 -1.59 55.02 5.83
N ALA A 2 -1.53 54.18 4.77
CA ALA A 2 -2.61 53.23 4.46
C ALA A 2 -2.11 51.84 3.97
N ARG A 3 -0.78 51.59 3.94
CA ARG A 3 -0.21 50.32 3.45
C ARG A 3 -0.03 49.25 4.52
N ALA A 4 0.00 49.61 5.81
CA ALA A 4 0.22 48.65 6.90
C ALA A 4 -1.01 47.78 7.23
N VAL A 5 -2.21 48.24 6.87
CA VAL A 5 -3.47 47.51 7.15
C VAL A 5 -3.64 46.31 6.20
N SER A 6 -3.12 46.40 4.97
CA SER A 6 -3.32 45.37 3.96
C SER A 6 -2.52 44.09 4.23
N THR A 7 -1.29 44.20 4.75
CA THR A 7 -0.45 43.02 5.03
C THR A 7 -0.95 42.24 6.24
N VAL A 8 -1.48 42.94 7.25
CA VAL A 8 -2.03 42.30 8.45
C VAL A 8 -3.33 41.56 8.12
N LEU A 9 -4.17 42.14 7.25
CA LEU A 9 -5.40 41.50 6.78
C LEU A 9 -5.09 40.23 5.96
N ASP A 10 -4.08 40.27 5.08
CA ASP A 10 -3.70 39.14 4.23
C ASP A 10 -3.13 37.97 5.05
N VAL A 11 -2.28 38.28 6.03
CA VAL A 11 -1.72 37.27 6.94
C VAL A 11 -2.83 36.65 7.80
N ALA A 12 -3.78 37.45 8.30
CA ALA A 12 -4.90 36.94 9.07
C ALA A 12 -5.83 36.04 8.24
N LEU A 13 -6.10 36.41 6.97
CA LEU A 13 -6.90 35.59 6.06
C LEU A 13 -6.18 34.29 5.70
N CYS A 14 -4.87 34.34 5.46
CA CYS A 14 -4.05 33.16 5.19
C CYS A 14 -4.05 32.19 6.38
N LEU A 15 -3.85 32.70 7.60
CA LEU A 15 -3.90 31.87 8.82
C LEU A 15 -5.30 31.30 9.08
N LEU A 16 -6.37 32.03 8.73
CA LEU A 16 -7.73 31.55 8.85
C LEU A 16 -8.00 30.43 7.83
N LEU A 17 -7.56 30.59 6.57
CA LEU A 17 -7.69 29.57 5.54
C LEU A 17 -6.87 28.31 5.85
N VAL A 18 -5.66 28.46 6.39
CA VAL A 18 -4.84 27.34 6.86
C VAL A 18 -5.51 26.66 8.07
N GLY A 19 -6.09 27.42 9.00
CA GLY A 19 -6.85 26.86 10.13
C GLY A 19 -8.08 26.07 9.68
N VAL A 20 -8.83 26.57 8.69
CA VAL A 20 -9.98 25.87 8.10
C VAL A 20 -9.52 24.63 7.32
N ALA A 21 -8.43 24.72 6.54
CA ALA A 21 -7.89 23.60 5.77
C ALA A 21 -7.39 22.46 6.68
N VAL A 22 -6.66 22.79 7.74
CA VAL A 22 -6.25 21.84 8.78
C VAL A 22 -7.47 21.26 9.48
N GLY A 23 -8.48 22.09 9.79
CA GLY A 23 -9.76 21.66 10.34
C GLY A 23 -10.51 20.66 9.44
N THR A 24 -10.52 20.87 8.12
CA THR A 24 -11.14 19.94 7.16
C THR A 24 -10.34 18.65 6.98
N LEU A 25 -9.01 18.70 7.08
CA LEU A 25 -8.16 17.50 7.03
C LEU A 25 -8.31 16.65 8.31
N THR A 26 -8.45 17.30 9.47
CA THR A 26 -8.77 16.61 10.72
C THR A 26 -10.22 16.14 10.78
N SER A 27 -11.15 16.77 10.05
CA SER A 27 -12.57 16.37 10.04
C SER A 27 -12.83 15.04 9.32
N ALA A 28 -11.86 14.50 8.59
CA ALA A 28 -11.92 13.13 8.05
C ALA A 28 -11.51 12.06 9.07
N ILE A 29 -11.02 12.47 10.25
CA ILE A 29 -10.76 11.62 11.41
C ILE A 29 -11.78 12.06 12.47
N PRO A 30 -12.78 11.26 12.84
CA PRO A 30 -13.73 11.67 13.86
C PRO A 30 -12.98 12.05 15.15
N SER A 31 -13.21 13.28 15.62
CA SER A 31 -12.61 13.83 16.84
C SER A 31 -13.09 13.03 18.07
N GLU A 32 -12.16 12.72 18.96
CA GLU A 32 -12.41 12.17 20.30
C GLU A 32 -13.38 13.10 21.05
N GLY A 33 -14.62 12.67 21.27
CA GLY A 33 -15.60 13.53 21.93
C GLY A 33 -17.02 12.99 22.05
N ASP A 34 -17.41 11.98 21.27
CA ASP A 34 -18.62 11.20 21.55
C ASP A 34 -18.22 9.95 22.32
N THR A 35 -18.83 9.74 23.48
CA THR A 35 -18.82 8.46 24.18
C THR A 35 -19.46 7.41 23.27
N MET A 36 -18.66 6.78 22.41
CA MET A 36 -19.06 5.63 21.60
C MET A 36 -19.35 4.45 22.52
N THR A 37 -20.55 3.88 22.39
CA THR A 37 -21.02 2.71 23.15
C THR A 37 -20.41 1.39 22.64
N VAL A 38 -19.88 1.39 21.41
CA VAL A 38 -19.28 0.22 20.75
C VAL A 38 -17.76 0.31 20.84
N ASP A 39 -17.10 -0.80 21.19
CA ASP A 39 -15.64 -0.91 21.22
C ASP A 39 -15.15 -1.73 20.01
N SER A 40 -14.34 -1.11 19.14
CA SER A 40 -13.69 -1.77 17.99
C SER A 40 -12.40 -2.49 18.36
N ASP A 41 -11.84 -2.24 19.55
CA ASP A 41 -10.54 -2.75 19.98
C ASP A 41 -10.47 -4.30 19.98
N PRO A 42 -11.51 -5.06 20.38
CA PRO A 42 -11.47 -6.52 20.30
C PRO A 42 -11.34 -7.06 18.86
N ALA A 43 -11.98 -6.41 17.89
CA ALA A 43 -11.91 -6.83 16.49
C ALA A 43 -10.55 -6.46 15.88
N ALA A 44 -10.03 -5.28 16.20
CA ALA A 44 -8.69 -4.86 15.80
C ALA A 44 -7.61 -5.76 16.42
N HIS A 45 -7.76 -6.10 17.70
CA HIS A 45 -6.89 -7.05 18.40
C HIS A 45 -6.86 -8.40 17.68
N ALA A 46 -8.02 -8.98 17.37
CA ALA A 46 -8.13 -10.23 16.63
C ALA A 46 -7.40 -10.15 15.27
N ILE A 47 -7.57 -9.09 14.49
CA ILE A 47 -6.85 -8.89 13.22
C ILE A 47 -5.32 -8.88 13.43
N THR A 48 -4.84 -8.22 14.49
CA THR A 48 -3.39 -8.13 14.75
C THR A 48 -2.76 -9.38 15.33
N THR A 49 -3.53 -10.23 16.02
CA THR A 49 -2.97 -11.39 16.75
C THR A 49 -3.32 -12.74 16.17
N GLU A 50 -4.46 -12.88 15.48
CA GLU A 50 -4.88 -14.17 14.94
C GLU A 50 -4.02 -14.56 13.75
N THR A 51 -3.44 -15.76 13.82
CA THR A 51 -2.65 -16.35 12.75
C THR A 51 -3.49 -17.20 11.81
N ALA A 52 -3.25 -17.08 10.51
CA ALA A 52 -3.86 -17.93 9.50
C ALA A 52 -2.79 -18.59 8.61
N ALA A 53 -3.22 -19.63 7.90
CA ALA A 53 -2.44 -20.32 6.89
C ALA A 53 -3.16 -20.16 5.55
N ILE A 54 -2.65 -19.30 4.66
CA ILE A 54 -3.33 -18.89 3.43
C ILE A 54 -2.53 -19.33 2.20
N PRO A 55 -3.14 -20.06 1.24
CA PRO A 55 -2.47 -20.43 0.00
C PRO A 55 -2.01 -19.21 -0.80
N SER A 56 -0.70 -19.14 -1.10
CA SER A 56 -0.07 -18.05 -1.86
C SER A 56 -0.44 -18.04 -3.36
N GLY A 57 -1.00 -19.14 -3.87
CA GLY A 57 -1.21 -19.39 -5.29
C GLY A 57 -0.01 -20.00 -6.01
N GLU A 58 1.12 -20.14 -5.32
CA GLU A 58 2.38 -20.63 -5.87
C GLU A 58 2.72 -22.07 -5.45
N GLY A 59 1.72 -22.86 -5.06
CA GLY A 59 1.90 -24.20 -4.47
C GLY A 59 2.37 -24.19 -3.01
N GLU A 60 2.46 -23.00 -2.40
CA GLU A 60 2.93 -22.80 -1.04
C GLU A 60 1.86 -22.12 -0.17
N THR A 61 1.91 -22.35 1.13
CA THR A 61 1.03 -21.71 2.12
C THR A 61 1.84 -20.70 2.93
N ALA A 62 1.34 -19.46 3.02
CA ALA A 62 1.92 -18.43 3.86
C ALA A 62 1.28 -18.50 5.26
N HIS A 63 2.11 -18.44 6.31
CA HIS A 63 1.68 -18.41 7.69
C HIS A 63 2.03 -17.05 8.29
N ALA A 64 1.02 -16.29 8.71
CA ALA A 64 1.20 -14.98 9.31
C ALA A 64 -0.06 -14.59 10.11
N THR A 65 -0.02 -13.44 10.78
CA THR A 65 -1.22 -12.81 11.35
C THR A 65 -2.16 -12.33 10.23
N LEU A 66 -3.45 -12.12 10.53
CA LEU A 66 -4.40 -11.54 9.56
C LEU A 66 -3.93 -10.14 9.11
N ALA A 67 -3.40 -9.34 10.02
CA ALA A 67 -2.79 -8.05 9.75
C ALA A 67 -1.63 -8.12 8.75
N GLU A 68 -0.68 -9.05 8.94
CA GLU A 68 0.43 -9.25 8.00
C GLU A 68 -0.04 -9.79 6.64
N HIS A 69 -1.05 -10.66 6.63
CA HIS A 69 -1.68 -11.13 5.39
C HIS A 69 -2.34 -9.98 4.62
N LEU A 70 -3.03 -9.06 5.30
CA LEU A 70 -3.61 -7.86 4.72
C LEU A 70 -2.53 -6.94 4.15
N ALA A 71 -1.45 -6.72 4.89
CA ALA A 71 -0.31 -5.92 4.43
C ALA A 71 0.32 -6.51 3.15
N GLN A 72 0.51 -7.82 3.09
CA GLN A 72 0.98 -8.47 1.87
C GLN A 72 -0.06 -8.40 0.73
N ALA A 73 -1.33 -8.61 1.02
CA ALA A 73 -2.39 -8.60 0.01
C ALA A 73 -2.54 -7.24 -0.66
N VAL A 74 -2.49 -6.14 0.11
CA VAL A 74 -2.65 -4.78 -0.44
C VAL A 74 -1.48 -4.41 -1.35
N VAL A 75 -0.24 -4.75 -0.97
CA VAL A 75 0.95 -4.53 -1.82
C VAL A 75 0.87 -5.35 -3.11
N LEU A 76 0.30 -6.56 -3.07
CA LEU A 76 0.08 -7.38 -4.28
C LEU A 76 -1.11 -6.92 -5.12
N ASN A 77 -1.96 -6.02 -4.64
CA ASN A 77 -3.17 -5.55 -5.31
C ASN A 77 -3.00 -4.20 -6.02
N VAL A 78 -1.78 -3.69 -6.10
CA VAL A 78 -1.44 -2.45 -6.81
C VAL A 78 -1.90 -2.49 -8.26
N ARG A 79 -2.45 -1.37 -8.70
CA ARG A 79 -2.89 -1.15 -10.08
C ARG A 79 -2.19 0.08 -10.66
N ILE A 80 -1.79 -0.03 -11.90
CA ILE A 80 -1.25 1.09 -12.68
C ILE A 80 -2.14 1.24 -13.90
N ASP A 81 -2.64 2.47 -14.13
CA ASP A 81 -3.57 2.77 -15.23
C ASP A 81 -4.82 1.87 -15.27
N GLY A 82 -5.29 1.46 -14.08
CA GLY A 82 -6.44 0.56 -13.90
C GLY A 82 -6.13 -0.94 -14.04
N GLU A 83 -4.93 -1.30 -14.50
CA GLU A 83 -4.49 -2.68 -14.66
C GLU A 83 -3.72 -3.17 -13.43
N ARG A 84 -4.03 -4.38 -12.96
CA ARG A 84 -3.25 -4.98 -11.85
C ARG A 84 -1.85 -5.30 -12.32
N LEU A 85 -0.86 -4.88 -11.53
CA LEU A 85 0.54 -5.09 -11.87
C LEU A 85 0.94 -6.58 -11.78
N THR A 86 0.39 -7.30 -10.80
CA THR A 86 0.56 -8.74 -10.67
C THR A 86 -0.80 -9.42 -10.53
N GLU A 87 -1.01 -10.50 -11.27
CA GLU A 87 -2.14 -11.39 -11.04
C GLU A 87 -1.77 -12.39 -9.95
N SER A 88 -2.52 -12.40 -8.85
CA SER A 88 -2.33 -13.35 -7.76
C SER A 88 -3.70 -13.70 -7.17
N PRO A 89 -3.97 -14.98 -6.85
CA PRO A 89 -5.17 -15.37 -6.12
C PRO A 89 -5.07 -14.99 -4.63
N TYR A 90 -3.88 -14.59 -4.15
CA TYR A 90 -3.62 -14.37 -2.74
C TYR A 90 -4.51 -13.27 -2.10
N PRO A 91 -4.67 -12.06 -2.70
CA PRO A 91 -5.55 -11.05 -2.12
C PRO A 91 -7.00 -11.50 -1.96
N ALA A 92 -7.51 -12.33 -2.88
CA ALA A 92 -8.85 -12.90 -2.79
C ALA A 92 -8.96 -13.94 -1.66
N SER A 93 -7.94 -14.79 -1.51
CA SER A 93 -7.87 -15.74 -0.39
C SER A 93 -7.80 -15.04 0.97
N VAL A 94 -7.01 -13.96 1.08
CA VAL A 94 -6.94 -13.12 2.30
C VAL A 94 -8.29 -12.50 2.62
N ARG A 95 -8.95 -11.87 1.63
CA ARG A 95 -10.29 -11.28 1.80
C ARG A 95 -11.28 -12.28 2.40
N ARG A 96 -11.36 -13.48 1.81
CA ARG A 96 -12.26 -14.53 2.27
C ARG A 96 -11.92 -14.98 3.69
N THR A 97 -10.66 -15.22 4.00
CA THR A 97 -10.24 -15.64 5.34
C THR A 97 -10.52 -14.57 6.40
N VAL A 98 -10.28 -13.29 6.10
CA VAL A 98 -10.59 -12.20 7.04
C VAL A 98 -12.09 -12.09 7.26
N GLU A 99 -12.90 -12.13 6.20
CA GLU A 99 -14.36 -12.08 6.29
C GLU A 99 -14.95 -13.25 7.10
N GLU A 100 -14.42 -14.47 6.90
CA GLU A 100 -14.78 -15.67 7.68
C GLU A 100 -14.46 -15.52 9.19
N ARG A 101 -13.45 -14.73 9.55
CA ARG A 101 -12.96 -14.56 10.93
C ARG A 101 -13.62 -13.40 11.66
N THR A 102 -13.90 -12.30 10.97
CA THR A 102 -14.43 -11.08 11.59
C THR A 102 -15.96 -11.03 11.66
N GLY A 103 -16.65 -11.81 10.83
CA GLY A 103 -18.12 -11.80 10.76
C GLY A 103 -18.70 -10.57 10.06
N ASN A 104 -20.02 -10.37 10.18
CA ASN A 104 -20.80 -9.43 9.36
C ASN A 104 -21.02 -8.03 9.98
N ARG A 105 -20.36 -7.73 11.11
CA ARG A 105 -20.44 -6.43 11.81
C ARG A 105 -19.10 -5.73 11.89
N VAL A 106 -18.18 -6.16 11.03
CA VAL A 106 -16.83 -5.63 10.95
C VAL A 106 -16.56 -5.29 9.50
N HIS A 107 -16.02 -4.10 9.29
CA HIS A 107 -15.50 -3.65 8.02
C HIS A 107 -14.02 -3.34 8.17
N VAL A 108 -13.19 -3.97 7.36
CA VAL A 108 -11.74 -3.79 7.40
C VAL A 108 -11.29 -3.10 6.12
N THR A 109 -10.59 -1.98 6.24
CA THR A 109 -9.93 -1.30 5.13
C THR A 109 -8.42 -1.43 5.33
N ALA A 110 -7.70 -2.02 4.39
CA ALA A 110 -6.24 -2.01 4.37
C ALA A 110 -5.76 -1.16 3.20
N ARG A 111 -4.92 -0.15 3.48
CA ARG A 111 -4.41 0.82 2.48
C ARG A 111 -2.88 0.85 2.52
N TRP A 112 -2.27 0.78 1.35
CA TRP A 112 -0.84 1.03 1.16
C TRP A 112 -0.67 2.20 0.20
N GLU A 113 0.01 3.23 0.68
CA GLU A 113 0.28 4.45 -0.07
C GLU A 113 1.70 4.91 0.28
N PRO A 114 2.71 4.55 -0.55
CA PRO A 114 4.12 4.77 -0.21
C PRO A 114 4.52 6.25 -0.14
N TYR A 115 3.72 7.13 -0.74
CA TYR A 115 3.81 8.59 -0.73
C TYR A 115 2.46 9.16 -1.18
N ALA A 116 2.18 10.43 -0.90
CA ALA A 116 0.87 11.03 -1.19
C ALA A 116 0.55 11.00 -2.69
N ASP A 117 -0.71 10.67 -3.01
CA ASP A 117 -1.23 10.55 -4.38
C ASP A 117 -0.40 9.57 -5.26
N SER A 118 0.14 8.54 -4.61
CA SER A 118 1.03 7.58 -5.25
C SER A 118 0.34 6.79 -6.35
N SER A 119 0.94 6.73 -7.54
CA SER A 119 0.50 5.81 -8.60
C SER A 119 0.64 4.32 -8.26
N LEU A 120 1.33 4.01 -7.15
CA LEU A 120 1.42 2.68 -6.56
C LEU A 120 0.42 2.44 -5.42
N GLU A 121 -0.53 3.36 -5.17
CA GLU A 121 -1.50 3.15 -4.10
C GLU A 121 -2.34 1.89 -4.31
N SER A 122 -2.74 1.26 -3.21
CA SER A 122 -3.69 0.17 -3.24
C SER A 122 -4.53 0.12 -1.98
N GLU A 123 -5.75 -0.37 -2.14
CA GLU A 123 -6.70 -0.55 -1.05
C GLU A 123 -7.46 -1.87 -1.20
N ILE A 124 -7.76 -2.48 -0.06
CA ILE A 124 -8.62 -3.66 0.05
C ILE A 124 -9.63 -3.40 1.17
N GLU A 125 -10.91 -3.37 0.79
CA GLU A 125 -12.04 -3.34 1.72
C GLU A 125 -12.63 -4.74 1.92
N ILE A 126 -12.97 -5.12 3.14
CA ILE A 126 -13.46 -6.46 3.49
C ILE A 126 -14.64 -6.34 4.45
N GLY A 127 -15.68 -7.14 4.22
CA GLY A 127 -16.92 -7.12 4.99
C GLY A 127 -17.90 -6.03 4.53
N PRO A 128 -19.14 -6.07 5.05
CA PRO A 128 -20.17 -5.10 4.68
C PRO A 128 -19.81 -3.69 5.14
N ALA A 129 -20.37 -2.67 4.51
CA ALA A 129 -20.28 -1.30 5.03
C ALA A 129 -21.20 -1.13 6.26
N PRO A 130 -20.81 -0.32 7.25
CA PRO A 130 -21.68 -0.01 8.38
C PRO A 130 -22.99 0.63 7.90
N PRO A 131 -24.16 0.28 8.49
CA PRO A 131 -25.41 0.98 8.21
C PRO A 131 -25.28 2.48 8.52
N PRO A 132 -25.93 3.36 7.73
CA PRO A 132 -25.79 4.83 7.93
C PRO A 132 -26.28 5.34 9.29
N THR A 133 -27.08 4.55 10.01
CA THR A 133 -27.67 4.90 11.30
C THR A 133 -27.04 4.16 12.48
N ALA A 134 -26.04 3.30 12.24
CA ALA A 134 -25.44 2.51 13.30
C ALA A 134 -24.27 3.26 13.95
N ASP A 135 -24.21 3.21 15.27
CA ASP A 135 -23.05 3.69 16.01
C ASP A 135 -21.84 2.82 15.63
N THR A 136 -20.79 3.47 15.12
CA THR A 136 -19.60 2.81 14.59
C THR A 136 -18.37 3.22 15.37
N ALA A 137 -17.60 2.24 15.83
CA ALA A 137 -16.29 2.43 16.40
C ALA A 137 -15.21 2.04 15.39
N ALA A 138 -14.09 2.76 15.39
CA ALA A 138 -12.98 2.52 14.46
C ALA A 138 -11.65 2.49 15.22
N THR A 139 -10.83 1.48 14.91
CA THR A 139 -9.45 1.37 15.39
C THR A 139 -8.53 1.31 14.18
N SER A 140 -7.48 2.13 14.14
CA SER A 140 -6.43 2.08 13.11
C SER A 140 -5.18 1.42 13.68
N VAL A 141 -4.57 0.52 12.90
CA VAL A 141 -3.30 -0.13 13.21
C VAL A 141 -2.35 0.00 12.03
N THR A 142 -1.06 0.18 12.32
CA THR A 142 0.00 0.22 11.30
C THR A 142 0.79 -1.07 11.33
N VAL A 143 0.99 -1.67 10.15
CA VAL A 143 1.70 -2.95 9.96
C VAL A 143 2.85 -2.75 8.97
N ASP A 144 3.91 -3.54 9.09
CA ASP A 144 5.01 -3.55 8.12
C ASP A 144 4.51 -4.05 6.74
N SER A 145 4.86 -3.34 5.67
CA SER A 145 4.48 -3.72 4.29
C SER A 145 5.27 -4.92 3.74
N GLY A 146 6.27 -5.40 4.49
CA GLY A 146 7.27 -6.38 4.07
C GLY A 146 8.34 -5.77 3.17
N MET A 147 8.34 -4.45 2.95
CA MET A 147 9.35 -3.73 2.19
C MET A 147 10.26 -2.95 3.12
N ARG A 148 11.57 -3.03 2.87
CA ARG A 148 12.53 -2.17 3.56
C ARG A 148 12.33 -0.73 3.10
N SER A 149 12.17 0.17 4.07
CA SER A 149 12.12 1.60 3.75
C SER A 149 13.43 2.04 3.09
N PRO A 150 13.38 2.73 1.95
CA PRO A 150 14.55 3.30 1.32
C PRO A 150 15.31 4.20 2.28
N THR A 151 16.64 4.16 2.23
CA THR A 151 17.42 5.25 2.83
C THR A 151 17.27 6.47 1.94
N SER A 152 16.88 7.61 2.52
CA SER A 152 16.79 8.86 1.76
C SER A 152 18.18 9.20 1.21
N THR A 153 18.29 9.20 -0.11
CA THR A 153 19.50 9.49 -0.87
C THR A 153 19.35 10.88 -1.49
N GLY A 154 20.44 11.58 -1.77
CA GLY A 154 20.45 13.04 -2.03
C GLY A 154 19.69 13.57 -3.26
N SER A 155 18.87 12.77 -3.95
CA SER A 155 18.08 13.18 -5.11
C SER A 155 16.69 12.49 -5.17
N VAL A 156 15.72 13.12 -5.85
CA VAL A 156 14.37 12.54 -6.01
C VAL A 156 14.43 11.27 -6.86
N GLU A 157 15.28 11.29 -7.89
CA GLU A 157 15.56 10.14 -8.77
C GLU A 157 16.07 8.93 -7.98
N SER A 158 17.03 9.15 -7.07
CA SER A 158 17.60 8.06 -6.25
C SER A 158 16.60 7.50 -5.24
N VAL A 159 15.71 8.35 -4.68
CA VAL A 159 14.59 7.88 -3.84
C VAL A 159 13.58 7.09 -4.67
N ALA A 160 13.19 7.58 -5.85
CA ALA A 160 12.27 6.89 -6.75
C ALA A 160 12.80 5.51 -7.17
N ALA A 161 14.08 5.44 -7.54
CA ALA A 161 14.76 4.18 -7.87
C ALA A 161 14.74 3.20 -6.69
N ALA A 162 14.99 3.68 -5.47
CA ALA A 162 14.98 2.84 -4.29
C ALA A 162 13.58 2.31 -3.92
N ILE A 163 12.53 3.15 -4.05
CA ILE A 163 11.13 2.72 -3.87
C ILE A 163 10.77 1.65 -4.91
N ALA A 164 11.05 1.91 -6.18
CA ALA A 164 10.75 0.98 -7.27
C ALA A 164 11.49 -0.36 -7.12
N ALA A 165 12.76 -0.32 -6.73
CA ALA A 165 13.57 -1.51 -6.47
C ALA A 165 13.00 -2.33 -5.29
N ALA A 166 12.69 -1.69 -4.16
CA ALA A 166 12.11 -2.36 -3.00
C ALA A 166 10.78 -3.05 -3.32
N TYR A 167 9.94 -2.40 -4.12
CA TYR A 167 8.66 -2.96 -4.55
C TYR A 167 8.83 -4.13 -5.53
N VAL A 168 9.70 -4.01 -6.53
CA VAL A 168 9.97 -5.13 -7.47
C VAL A 168 10.61 -6.32 -6.77
N GLU A 169 11.55 -6.09 -5.84
CA GLU A 169 12.14 -7.15 -5.02
C GLU A 169 11.09 -7.85 -4.16
N ARG A 170 10.12 -7.10 -3.62
CA ARG A 170 8.99 -7.68 -2.87
C ARG A 170 8.12 -8.59 -3.72
N LEU A 171 7.90 -8.25 -4.99
CA LEU A 171 7.13 -9.06 -5.94
C LEU A 171 7.90 -10.29 -6.42
N PHE A 172 9.20 -10.11 -6.68
CA PHE A 172 10.10 -11.10 -7.28
C PHE A 172 11.41 -11.20 -6.48
N PRO A 173 11.42 -11.85 -5.30
CA PRO A 173 12.64 -12.01 -4.53
C PRO A 173 13.69 -12.74 -5.41
N PRO A 174 14.88 -12.14 -5.66
CA PRO A 174 15.73 -12.53 -6.79
C PRO A 174 16.18 -14.00 -6.69
N GLU A 175 16.69 -14.43 -5.54
CA GLU A 175 17.18 -15.80 -5.40
C GLU A 175 16.09 -16.86 -5.54
N ARG A 176 14.94 -16.63 -4.90
CA ARG A 176 13.78 -17.52 -5.00
C ARG A 176 13.22 -17.56 -6.42
N THR A 177 13.16 -16.40 -7.07
CA THR A 177 12.65 -16.28 -8.43
C THR A 177 13.59 -16.94 -9.44
N ARG A 178 14.91 -16.80 -9.27
CA ARG A 178 15.91 -17.52 -10.07
C ARG A 178 15.71 -19.03 -9.98
N LEU A 179 15.54 -19.57 -8.77
CA LEU A 179 15.26 -21.01 -8.57
C LEU A 179 14.00 -21.46 -9.33
N ARG A 180 12.97 -20.61 -9.40
CA ARG A 180 11.73 -20.90 -10.13
C ARG A 180 11.87 -20.77 -11.65
N LEU A 181 12.75 -19.89 -12.13
CA LEU A 181 13.05 -19.74 -13.55
C LEU A 181 13.90 -20.89 -14.10
N VAL A 182 14.76 -21.51 -13.29
CA VAL A 182 15.58 -22.66 -13.71
C VAL A 182 14.82 -23.99 -13.66
N ASP A 183 13.79 -24.14 -12.83
CA ASP A 183 12.97 -25.36 -12.77
C ASP A 183 11.94 -25.36 -13.92
N PRO A 184 11.99 -26.32 -14.87
CA PRO A 184 11.07 -26.39 -16.01
C PRO A 184 9.58 -26.46 -15.63
N ARG A 185 9.24 -26.91 -14.41
CA ARG A 185 7.85 -27.01 -13.94
C ARG A 185 7.29 -25.66 -13.52
N THR A 186 8.13 -24.78 -12.96
CA THR A 186 7.71 -23.47 -12.44
C THR A 186 8.08 -22.32 -13.37
N ALA A 187 9.03 -22.54 -14.28
CA ALA A 187 9.53 -21.50 -15.19
C ALA A 187 8.42 -20.87 -16.04
N PRO A 188 7.50 -21.63 -16.70
CA PRO A 188 6.47 -21.02 -17.54
C PRO A 188 5.58 -20.03 -16.78
N VAL A 189 5.11 -20.39 -15.58
CA VAL A 189 4.27 -19.53 -14.74
C VAL A 189 5.05 -18.30 -14.25
N THR A 190 6.33 -18.49 -13.90
CA THR A 190 7.18 -17.40 -13.42
C THR A 190 7.50 -16.40 -14.53
N LYS A 191 7.82 -16.88 -15.75
CA LYS A 191 8.01 -16.06 -16.94
C LYS A 191 6.75 -15.27 -17.28
N ASP A 192 5.61 -15.93 -17.31
CA ASP A 192 4.32 -15.31 -17.60
C ASP A 192 3.98 -14.17 -16.60
N ARG A 193 4.28 -14.38 -15.30
CA ARG A 193 4.14 -13.32 -14.28
C ARG A 193 5.07 -12.13 -14.52
N TYR A 194 6.33 -12.37 -14.89
CA TYR A 194 7.25 -11.32 -15.30
C TYR A 194 6.76 -10.56 -16.53
N HIS A 195 6.34 -11.26 -17.58
CA HIS A 195 5.87 -10.64 -18.82
C HIS A 195 4.60 -9.81 -18.62
N ARG A 196 3.65 -10.25 -17.77
CA ARG A 196 2.49 -9.43 -17.38
C ARG A 196 2.92 -8.14 -16.69
N THR A 197 3.78 -8.25 -15.68
CA THR A 197 4.30 -7.08 -14.94
C THR A 197 5.05 -6.13 -15.87
N ALA A 198 5.89 -6.67 -16.75
CA ALA A 198 6.67 -5.92 -17.73
C ALA A 198 5.76 -5.16 -18.71
N ARG A 199 4.68 -5.79 -19.20
CA ARG A 199 3.67 -5.12 -20.02
C ARG A 199 2.99 -3.98 -19.29
N ALA A 200 2.56 -4.18 -18.04
CA ALA A 200 1.89 -3.16 -17.25
C ALA A 200 2.77 -1.94 -16.96
N VAL A 201 4.09 -2.09 -16.82
CA VAL A 201 5.02 -0.95 -16.69
C VAL A 201 5.57 -0.45 -18.04
N GLY A 202 5.29 -1.15 -19.15
CA GLY A 202 5.76 -0.79 -20.49
C GLY A 202 7.25 -1.06 -20.74
N THR A 203 7.74 -2.23 -20.36
CA THR A 203 9.11 -2.72 -20.66
C THR A 203 9.10 -4.17 -21.15
N SER A 204 10.27 -4.70 -21.52
CA SER A 204 10.47 -6.13 -21.83
C SER A 204 11.55 -6.74 -20.95
N VAL A 205 11.28 -7.96 -20.49
CA VAL A 205 12.18 -8.78 -19.66
C VAL A 205 12.48 -10.13 -20.30
N GLU A 206 12.04 -10.37 -21.54
CA GLU A 206 12.06 -11.68 -22.22
C GLU A 206 13.44 -12.33 -22.18
N TRP A 207 14.45 -11.64 -22.70
CA TRP A 207 15.82 -12.14 -22.71
C TRP A 207 16.34 -12.47 -21.30
N ALA A 208 16.10 -11.60 -20.31
CA ALA A 208 16.55 -11.83 -18.94
C ALA A 208 15.84 -13.04 -18.30
N THR A 209 14.56 -13.23 -18.57
CA THR A 209 13.80 -14.38 -18.09
C THR A 209 14.17 -15.68 -18.79
N ASP A 210 14.60 -15.63 -20.06
CA ASP A 210 15.08 -16.79 -20.81
C ASP A 210 16.44 -17.28 -20.30
N GLU A 211 17.33 -16.37 -19.94
CA GLU A 211 18.62 -16.66 -19.29
C GLU A 211 18.49 -16.95 -17.77
N ALA A 212 17.26 -17.00 -17.25
CA ALA A 212 16.97 -17.13 -15.81
C ALA A 212 17.65 -16.05 -14.93
N SER A 213 17.97 -14.89 -15.51
CA SER A 213 18.58 -13.73 -14.84
C SER A 213 17.52 -12.88 -14.13
N SER A 214 17.05 -13.34 -12.98
CA SER A 214 16.02 -12.65 -12.19
C SER A 214 16.44 -11.25 -11.74
N SER A 215 17.69 -11.06 -11.33
CA SER A 215 18.20 -9.75 -10.90
C SER A 215 18.12 -8.72 -12.01
N GLU A 216 18.46 -9.11 -13.24
CA GLU A 216 18.40 -8.21 -14.39
C GLU A 216 16.96 -7.95 -14.85
N ALA A 217 16.09 -8.96 -14.81
CA ALA A 217 14.66 -8.76 -15.04
C ALA A 217 14.08 -7.77 -14.03
N ASN A 218 14.43 -7.91 -12.74
CA ASN A 218 14.04 -6.99 -11.68
C ASN A 218 14.58 -5.57 -11.89
N GLU A 219 15.85 -5.43 -12.25
CA GLU A 219 16.46 -4.13 -12.51
C GLU A 219 15.75 -3.38 -13.65
N ARG A 220 15.40 -4.09 -14.73
CA ARG A 220 14.65 -3.52 -15.86
C ARG A 220 13.25 -3.06 -15.46
N LEU A 221 12.55 -3.88 -14.66
CA LEU A 221 11.23 -3.51 -14.12
C LEU A 221 11.35 -2.29 -13.19
N ALA A 222 12.29 -2.33 -12.25
CA ALA A 222 12.50 -1.27 -11.26
C ALA A 222 12.89 0.05 -11.91
N THR A 223 13.80 0.02 -12.88
CA THR A 223 14.21 1.20 -13.65
C THR A 223 13.01 1.82 -14.38
N ARG A 224 12.20 0.98 -15.04
CA ARG A 224 11.02 1.49 -15.76
C ARG A 224 10.00 2.08 -14.79
N LEU A 225 9.77 1.44 -13.66
CA LEU A 225 8.84 1.91 -12.63
C LEU A 225 9.34 3.18 -11.94
N ALA A 226 10.64 3.32 -11.74
CA ALA A 226 11.25 4.49 -11.11
C ALA A 226 10.90 5.79 -11.83
N TYR A 227 10.88 5.81 -13.16
CA TYR A 227 10.47 7.00 -13.93
C TYR A 227 9.05 7.49 -13.57
N ARG A 228 8.14 6.56 -13.24
CA ARG A 228 6.77 6.91 -12.84
C ARG A 228 6.75 7.46 -11.42
N VAL A 229 7.37 6.74 -10.49
CA VAL A 229 7.49 7.18 -9.09
C VAL A 229 8.16 8.56 -9.01
N GLU A 230 9.20 8.77 -9.79
CA GLU A 230 9.93 10.04 -9.85
C GLU A 230 9.05 11.20 -10.37
N ALA A 231 8.19 10.94 -11.34
CA ALA A 231 7.23 11.92 -11.84
C ALA A 231 6.23 12.31 -10.74
N ASP A 232 5.68 11.33 -10.02
CA ASP A 232 4.76 11.58 -8.89
C ASP A 232 5.46 12.38 -7.78
N LEU A 233 6.65 11.95 -7.36
CA LEU A 233 7.41 12.59 -6.28
C LEU A 233 7.78 14.04 -6.62
N ARG A 234 8.11 14.32 -7.89
CA ARG A 234 8.38 15.69 -8.34
C ARG A 234 7.13 16.56 -8.33
N ALA A 235 5.98 16.00 -8.72
CA ALA A 235 4.72 16.72 -8.74
C ALA A 235 4.28 17.08 -7.31
N GLU A 236 4.44 16.15 -6.37
CA GLU A 236 3.94 16.30 -5.01
C GLU A 236 4.92 17.05 -4.08
N TYR A 237 6.19 16.68 -4.09
CA TYR A 237 7.14 17.17 -3.06
C TYR A 237 8.12 18.22 -3.57
N GLY A 238 8.42 18.24 -4.87
CA GLY A 238 9.40 19.12 -5.52
C GLY A 238 10.86 18.93 -5.09
N THR A 239 11.14 18.51 -3.84
CA THR A 239 12.46 18.29 -3.26
C THR A 239 12.49 17.02 -2.39
N VAL A 240 13.69 16.47 -2.18
CA VAL A 240 13.90 15.18 -1.51
C VAL A 240 13.55 15.21 -0.02
N GLY A 241 13.86 16.30 0.67
CA GLY A 241 13.72 16.40 2.13
C GLY A 241 12.27 16.29 2.63
N SER A 242 11.31 16.41 1.71
CA SER A 242 9.88 16.32 1.99
C SER A 242 9.29 14.93 1.72
N VAL A 243 10.05 14.00 1.13
CA VAL A 243 9.55 12.65 0.78
C VAL A 243 9.52 11.76 2.04
N PRO A 244 8.34 11.27 2.47
CA PRO A 244 8.20 10.46 3.69
C PRO A 244 8.52 8.98 3.40
N VAL A 245 9.80 8.66 3.21
CA VAL A 245 10.29 7.32 2.80
C VAL A 245 9.89 6.19 3.76
N GLU A 246 9.58 6.51 5.01
CA GLU A 246 9.07 5.56 5.99
C GLU A 246 7.68 5.00 5.65
N ARG A 247 6.87 5.72 4.86
CA ARG A 247 5.53 5.26 4.45
C ARG A 247 5.60 4.04 3.52
N VAL A 248 6.68 3.90 2.76
CA VAL A 248 6.93 2.73 1.90
C VAL A 248 6.86 1.43 2.72
N GLY A 249 7.38 1.45 3.95
CA GLY A 249 7.43 0.30 4.85
C GLY A 249 6.13 0.06 5.63
N ARG A 250 5.06 0.83 5.41
CA ARG A 250 3.90 0.84 6.30
C ARG A 250 2.59 0.65 5.55
N VAL A 251 1.73 -0.22 6.08
CA VAL A 251 0.34 -0.39 5.67
C VAL A 251 -0.55 0.09 6.81
N GLU A 252 -1.55 0.88 6.49
CA GLU A 252 -2.59 1.26 7.44
C GLU A 252 -3.77 0.29 7.33
N ILE A 253 -4.25 -0.21 8.46
CA ILE A 253 -5.45 -1.04 8.54
C ILE A 253 -6.43 -0.38 9.49
N VAL A 254 -7.60 -0.04 8.97
CA VAL A 254 -8.71 0.52 9.74
C VAL A 254 -9.77 -0.56 9.93
N VAL A 255 -10.05 -0.90 11.18
CA VAL A 255 -11.09 -1.85 11.56
C VAL A 255 -12.27 -1.08 12.14
N ARG A 256 -13.41 -1.13 11.44
CA ARG A 256 -14.67 -0.53 11.88
C ARG A 256 -15.61 -1.61 12.37
N ARG A 257 -16.24 -1.38 13.51
CA ARG A 257 -17.26 -2.26 14.10
C ARG A 257 -18.50 -1.46 14.47
N TRP A 258 -19.66 -2.07 14.32
CA TRP A 258 -20.94 -1.48 14.73
C TRP A 258 -21.82 -2.51 15.45
N GLU A 259 -22.80 -2.02 16.20
CA GLU A 259 -23.87 -2.82 16.81
C GLU A 259 -25.23 -2.47 16.15
N PRO A 260 -26.24 -3.36 16.29
CA PRO A 260 -27.57 -3.16 15.71
C PRO A 260 -28.37 -2.02 16.33
#